data_AF-A0A7M2WUM8-F1
#
_entry.id   AF-A0A7M2WUM8-F1
#
_cell.length_a   1.000
_cell.length_b   1.000
_cell.length_c   1.000
_cell.angle_alpha   90.00
_cell.angle_beta   90.00
_cell.angle_gamma   90.00
#
_symmetry.space_group_name_H-M   'P 1'
#
loop_
_entity.id
_entity.type
_entity.pdbx_description
1 polymer ?
#
loop_
_entity_poly.entity_id
_entity_poly.type
_entity_poly.pdbx_seq_one_letter_code
_entity_poly.pdbx_strand_id
1 'polypeptide(L)'
;MRYSSNVLAKMFYWVALAFVEPMRGVLWLMMLGSHLLSCHVLRRMEYDADRLEAGLAGVDDFVDTSRLLVFLGIASQRARYDLADALDNKRLADDVPALVSANARQLAEHRDDILKLVESEKTGWFDTHPSHSDRVRSVRATGGDPIVACTEPASGLFADFGGTCRQATEAFYREALGDEQWEKVRGTTQLVATADIAGDRNTHRQAAKSLRRFFRNQMAPTRPIGASLDALQPADDLAAVTAELGHARQAVLTQADQMGNAVEQYHEAAGVMSATRAQLELCGIFSFNPKAGGVLRKARARQAAQRPVFNTTSQQLAAFEEPARRRLDLALQLLGDGGVLARLPLEFDAEGAPLPSRDPRSQIEPLVRVSHALQGVQPRIDALREAAMSLEIFCPAYNPANPYQPLVNRIISVDNEVIDLLRDIRSELNEIPYPYAHGVADCTLGAALVDDIPKNDDRWRRAVVPRRPSASITTSSIEHCPR
;
A
#
# COMPACT_ATOMS: atom_id res chain seq x y z
N MET A 1 -20.95 56.78 28.40
CA MET A 1 -21.91 55.87 29.08
C MET A 1 -22.62 55.00 28.05
N ARG A 2 -22.09 53.81 27.74
CA ARG A 2 -22.77 52.71 27.00
C ARG A 2 -22.18 51.40 27.51
N TYR A 3 -22.63 50.94 28.67
CA TYR A 3 -22.13 49.68 29.28
C TYR A 3 -23.22 48.82 29.95
N SER A 4 -24.50 49.21 29.91
CA SER A 4 -25.58 48.44 30.59
C SER A 4 -26.38 47.49 29.69
N SER A 5 -26.21 47.52 28.36
CA SER A 5 -27.01 46.67 27.43
C SER A 5 -26.55 45.21 27.34
N ASN A 6 -25.47 44.81 28.03
CA ASN A 6 -24.90 43.47 27.95
C ASN A 6 -25.25 42.54 29.12
N VAL A 7 -25.82 43.05 30.21
CA VAL A 7 -26.08 42.21 31.41
C VAL A 7 -27.29 41.31 31.20
N LEU A 8 -28.39 41.84 30.68
CA LEU A 8 -29.61 41.07 30.37
C LEU A 8 -29.36 40.02 29.28
N ALA A 9 -28.62 40.37 28.22
CA ALA A 9 -28.27 39.42 27.17
C ALA A 9 -27.37 38.28 27.68
N LYS A 10 -26.38 38.59 28.54
CA LYS A 10 -25.55 37.57 29.19
C LYS A 10 -26.37 36.70 30.14
N MET A 11 -27.27 37.29 30.92
CA MET A 11 -28.14 36.56 31.85
C MET A 11 -29.07 35.60 31.10
N PHE A 12 -29.71 36.08 30.02
CA PHE A 12 -30.54 35.24 29.15
C PHE A 12 -29.73 34.12 28.50
N TYR A 13 -28.52 34.40 28.02
CA TYR A 13 -27.62 33.40 27.47
C TYR A 13 -27.28 32.30 28.49
N TRP A 14 -26.92 32.68 29.73
CA TRP A 14 -26.60 31.70 30.78
C TRP A 14 -27.81 30.87 31.21
N VAL A 15 -28.99 31.48 31.28
CA VAL A 15 -30.24 30.76 31.56
C VAL A 15 -30.56 29.79 30.42
N ALA A 16 -30.49 30.22 29.16
CA ALA A 16 -30.71 29.36 28.01
C ALA A 16 -29.70 28.20 27.98
N LEU A 17 -28.42 28.45 28.24
CA LEU A 17 -27.39 27.42 28.31
C LEU A 17 -27.67 26.42 29.45
N ALA A 18 -28.16 26.89 30.59
CA ALA A 18 -28.54 26.03 31.72
C ALA A 18 -29.72 25.09 31.40
N PHE A 19 -30.55 25.37 30.39
CA PHE A 19 -31.59 24.45 29.91
C PHE A 19 -31.15 23.61 28.71
N VAL A 20 -30.40 24.19 27.78
CA VAL A 20 -29.96 23.52 26.55
C VAL A 20 -28.96 22.40 26.84
N GLU A 21 -27.99 22.62 27.73
CA GLU A 21 -26.96 21.63 28.03
C GLU A 21 -27.53 20.36 28.71
N PRO A 22 -28.42 20.46 29.72
CA PRO A 22 -29.12 19.28 30.24
C PRO A 22 -29.99 18.58 29.20
N MET A 23 -30.70 19.33 28.36
CA MET A 23 -31.54 18.74 27.30
C MET A 23 -30.70 17.97 26.28
N ARG A 24 -29.53 18.50 25.90
CA ARG A 24 -28.55 17.78 25.09
C ARG A 24 -28.07 16.51 25.78
N GLY A 25 -27.81 16.56 27.09
CA GLY A 25 -27.45 15.39 27.89
C GLY A 25 -28.55 14.31 27.88
N VAL A 26 -29.81 14.70 28.05
CA VAL A 26 -30.95 13.77 28.00
C VAL A 26 -31.10 13.15 26.61
N LEU A 27 -31.05 13.94 25.54
CA LEU A 27 -31.13 13.42 24.17
C LEU A 27 -29.97 12.47 23.87
N TRP A 28 -28.77 12.78 24.32
CA TRP A 28 -27.61 11.92 24.18
C TRP A 28 -27.78 10.59 24.93
N LEU A 29 -28.31 10.62 26.16
CA LEU A 29 -28.63 9.39 26.92
C LEU A 29 -29.69 8.55 26.24
N MET A 30 -30.75 9.17 25.71
CA MET A 30 -31.79 8.47 24.96
C MET A 30 -31.23 7.84 23.68
N MET A 31 -30.36 8.55 22.96
CA MET A 31 -29.68 8.04 21.77
C MET A 31 -28.76 6.86 22.09
N LEU A 32 -27.97 6.94 23.18
CA LEU A 32 -27.16 5.80 23.62
C LEU A 32 -28.02 4.61 24.04
N GLY A 33 -29.09 4.87 24.79
CA GLY A 33 -30.03 3.84 25.23
C GLY A 33 -30.72 3.15 24.04
N SER A 34 -31.18 3.91 23.05
CA SER A 34 -31.78 3.35 21.84
C SER A 34 -30.76 2.57 21.02
N HIS A 35 -29.53 3.06 20.91
CA HIS A 35 -28.46 2.34 20.22
C HIS A 35 -28.10 1.02 20.92
N LEU A 36 -27.96 1.01 22.26
CA LEU A 36 -27.75 -0.21 23.05
C LEU A 36 -28.87 -1.22 22.84
N LEU A 37 -30.13 -0.77 22.89
CA LEU A 37 -31.29 -1.65 22.70
C LEU A 37 -31.30 -2.24 21.29
N SER A 38 -31.07 -1.42 20.26
CA SER A 38 -30.96 -1.88 18.88
C SER A 38 -29.84 -2.92 18.71
N CYS A 39 -28.66 -2.68 19.29
CA CYS A 39 -27.56 -3.65 19.27
C CYS A 39 -27.92 -4.95 20.00
N HIS A 40 -28.67 -4.88 21.12
CA HIS A 40 -29.12 -6.10 21.81
C HIS A 40 -30.12 -6.91 20.98
N VAL A 41 -31.08 -6.25 20.31
CA VAL A 41 -32.06 -6.93 19.44
C VAL A 41 -31.36 -7.59 18.26
N LEU A 42 -30.44 -6.89 17.60
CA LEU A 42 -29.66 -7.44 16.48
C LEU A 42 -28.85 -8.68 16.91
N ARG A 43 -28.19 -8.63 18.08
CA ARG A 43 -27.47 -9.80 18.61
C ARG A 43 -28.37 -11.00 18.88
N ARG A 44 -29.61 -10.79 19.36
CA ARG A 44 -30.56 -11.90 19.53
C ARG A 44 -30.96 -12.53 18.21
N MET A 45 -31.21 -11.71 17.19
CA MET A 45 -31.53 -12.21 15.84
C MET A 45 -30.40 -13.05 15.27
N GLU A 46 -29.14 -12.65 15.47
CA GLU A 46 -27.96 -13.43 15.09
C GLU A 46 -27.92 -14.78 15.82
N TYR A 47 -28.11 -14.80 17.15
CA TYR A 47 -28.12 -16.07 17.89
C TYR A 47 -29.25 -17.01 17.46
N ASP A 48 -30.43 -16.47 17.16
CA ASP A 48 -31.56 -17.29 16.71
C ASP A 48 -31.32 -17.83 15.29
N ALA A 49 -30.72 -17.03 14.40
CA ALA A 49 -30.28 -17.48 13.08
C ALA A 49 -29.23 -18.60 13.19
N ASP A 50 -28.21 -18.42 14.03
CA ASP A 50 -27.14 -19.41 14.25
C ASP A 50 -27.69 -20.75 14.76
N ARG A 51 -28.67 -20.71 15.66
CA ARG A 51 -29.31 -21.93 16.18
C ARG A 51 -30.11 -22.66 15.11
N LEU A 52 -30.79 -21.92 14.23
CA LEU A 52 -31.52 -22.51 13.12
C LEU A 52 -30.56 -23.14 12.10
N GLU A 53 -29.47 -22.45 11.77
CA GLU A 53 -28.42 -22.97 10.89
C GLU A 53 -27.79 -24.25 11.46
N ALA A 54 -27.40 -24.22 12.74
CA ALA A 54 -26.82 -25.38 13.40
C ALA A 54 -27.82 -26.53 13.61
N GLY A 55 -29.11 -26.25 13.77
CA GLY A 55 -30.14 -27.29 13.78
C GLY A 55 -30.27 -27.98 12.42
N LEU A 56 -30.07 -27.23 11.32
CA LEU A 56 -30.13 -27.77 9.97
C LEU A 56 -28.87 -28.58 9.61
N ALA A 57 -27.70 -27.96 9.78
CA ALA A 57 -26.41 -28.48 9.32
C ALA A 57 -25.62 -29.25 10.39
N GLY A 58 -25.93 -29.05 11.66
CA GLY A 58 -25.18 -29.59 12.79
C GLY A 58 -24.30 -28.54 13.48
N VAL A 59 -24.08 -28.75 14.78
CA VAL A 59 -23.29 -27.83 15.62
C VAL A 59 -21.84 -27.78 15.17
N ASP A 60 -21.22 -28.92 14.86
CA ASP A 60 -19.81 -28.98 14.50
C ASP A 60 -19.54 -28.31 13.14
N ASP A 61 -20.39 -28.59 12.14
CA ASP A 61 -20.30 -27.97 10.81
C ASP A 61 -20.51 -26.45 10.87
N PHE A 62 -21.43 -25.96 11.72
CA PHE A 62 -21.59 -24.52 11.98
C PHE A 62 -20.30 -23.92 12.56
N VAL A 63 -19.69 -24.56 13.56
CA VAL A 63 -18.47 -24.06 14.20
C VAL A 63 -17.31 -24.02 13.21
N ASP A 64 -17.14 -25.07 12.42
CA ASP A 64 -16.06 -25.16 11.44
C ASP A 64 -16.27 -24.17 10.29
N THR A 65 -17.50 -24.05 9.79
CA THR A 65 -17.86 -23.08 8.73
C THR A 65 -17.68 -21.65 9.22
N SER A 66 -18.17 -21.30 10.41
CA SER A 66 -18.05 -19.95 10.95
C SER A 66 -16.59 -19.54 11.19
N ARG A 67 -15.74 -20.46 11.68
CA ARG A 67 -14.28 -20.23 11.77
C ARG A 67 -13.64 -20.05 10.40
N LEU A 68 -14.03 -20.89 9.44
CA LEU A 68 -13.53 -20.82 8.07
C LEU A 68 -13.92 -19.50 7.40
N LEU A 69 -15.15 -19.01 7.60
CA LEU A 69 -15.61 -17.72 7.05
C LEU A 69 -14.80 -16.55 7.58
N VAL A 70 -14.48 -16.50 8.88
CA VAL A 70 -13.62 -15.44 9.42
C VAL A 70 -12.22 -15.52 8.82
N PHE A 71 -11.65 -16.71 8.73
CA PHE A 71 -10.33 -16.92 8.10
C PHE A 71 -10.33 -16.53 6.61
N LEU A 72 -11.36 -16.91 5.86
CA LEU A 72 -11.55 -16.51 4.46
C LEU A 72 -11.77 -15.00 4.32
N GLY A 73 -12.39 -14.34 5.30
CA GLY A 73 -12.51 -12.88 5.36
C GLY A 73 -11.14 -12.19 5.36
N ILE A 74 -10.20 -12.70 6.17
CA ILE A 74 -8.81 -12.20 6.21
C ILE A 74 -8.10 -12.50 4.88
N ALA A 75 -8.26 -13.71 4.35
CA ALA A 75 -7.70 -14.07 3.04
C ALA A 75 -8.28 -13.20 1.91
N SER A 76 -9.55 -12.81 2.00
CA SER A 76 -10.21 -11.92 1.04
C SER A 76 -9.69 -10.49 1.12
N GLN A 77 -9.46 -9.96 2.33
CA GLN A 77 -8.80 -8.68 2.47
C GLN A 77 -7.40 -8.70 1.84
N ARG A 78 -6.65 -9.79 2.02
CA ARG A 78 -5.35 -9.97 1.36
C ARG A 78 -5.47 -10.02 -0.16
N ALA A 79 -6.44 -10.78 -0.69
CA ALA A 79 -6.71 -10.85 -2.13
C ALA A 79 -7.04 -9.47 -2.72
N ARG A 80 -7.74 -8.59 -1.99
CA ARG A 80 -8.00 -7.21 -2.44
C ARG A 80 -6.73 -6.38 -2.58
N TYR A 81 -5.74 -6.55 -1.69
CA TYR A 81 -4.43 -5.92 -1.87
C TYR A 81 -3.70 -6.48 -3.09
N ASP A 82 -3.77 -7.79 -3.32
CA ASP A 82 -3.18 -8.40 -4.52
C ASP A 82 -3.84 -7.87 -5.80
N LEU A 83 -5.16 -7.66 -5.81
CA LEU A 83 -5.90 -7.09 -6.94
C LEU A 83 -5.55 -5.61 -7.17
N ALA A 84 -5.34 -4.83 -6.10
CA ALA A 84 -4.92 -3.44 -6.24
C ALA A 84 -3.53 -3.36 -6.91
N ASP A 85 -2.56 -4.12 -6.42
CA ASP A 85 -1.22 -4.21 -7.03
C ASP A 85 -1.29 -4.74 -8.47
N ALA A 86 -2.15 -5.73 -8.75
CA ALA A 86 -2.31 -6.26 -10.09
C ALA A 86 -2.89 -5.19 -11.04
N LEU A 87 -3.90 -4.44 -10.58
CA LEU A 87 -4.53 -3.36 -11.34
C LEU A 87 -3.54 -2.26 -11.69
N ASP A 88 -2.61 -1.93 -10.79
CA ASP A 88 -1.52 -0.98 -11.07
C ASP A 88 -0.65 -1.46 -12.23
N ASN A 89 -0.45 -2.78 -12.36
CA ASN A 89 0.24 -3.44 -13.49
C ASN A 89 -0.68 -3.76 -14.67
N LYS A 90 -1.89 -3.17 -14.69
CA LYS A 90 -2.94 -3.39 -15.70
C LYS A 90 -3.33 -4.87 -15.86
N ARG A 91 -3.24 -5.66 -14.81
CA ARG A 91 -3.64 -7.07 -14.77
C ARG A 91 -4.70 -7.27 -13.69
N LEU A 92 -5.72 -8.08 -13.95
CA LEU A 92 -6.73 -8.43 -12.93
C LEU A 92 -6.98 -9.93 -12.95
N ALA A 93 -7.29 -10.49 -11.78
CA ALA A 93 -7.66 -11.90 -11.69
C ALA A 93 -8.97 -12.15 -12.42
N ASP A 94 -9.06 -13.27 -13.14
CA ASP A 94 -10.29 -13.74 -13.75
C ASP A 94 -11.25 -14.40 -12.74
N ASP A 95 -10.75 -14.86 -11.59
CA ASP A 95 -11.49 -15.61 -10.56
C ASP A 95 -11.05 -15.16 -9.15
N VAL A 96 -11.73 -14.15 -8.61
CA VAL A 96 -11.47 -13.63 -7.26
C VAL A 96 -11.70 -14.70 -6.17
N PRO A 97 -12.77 -15.51 -6.19
CA PRO A 97 -12.91 -16.62 -5.24
C PRO A 97 -11.71 -17.58 -5.22
N ALA A 98 -11.16 -17.95 -6.37
CA ALA A 98 -9.95 -18.75 -6.46
C ALA A 98 -8.73 -18.03 -5.85
N LEU A 99 -8.61 -16.71 -6.03
CA LEU A 99 -7.54 -15.90 -5.44
C LEU A 99 -7.63 -15.85 -3.92
N VAL A 100 -8.85 -15.76 -3.37
CA VAL A 100 -9.12 -15.86 -1.93
C VAL A 100 -8.69 -17.22 -1.41
N SER A 101 -9.05 -18.31 -2.11
CA SER A 101 -8.64 -19.67 -1.75
C SER A 101 -7.12 -19.84 -1.77
N ALA A 102 -6.44 -19.32 -2.79
CA ALA A 102 -4.99 -19.35 -2.89
C ALA A 102 -4.32 -18.60 -1.72
N ASN A 103 -4.81 -17.42 -1.37
CA ASN A 103 -4.35 -16.66 -0.22
C ASN A 103 -4.61 -17.38 1.12
N ALA A 104 -5.77 -18.03 1.26
CA ALA A 104 -6.11 -18.82 2.44
C ALA A 104 -5.13 -19.97 2.64
N ARG A 105 -4.74 -20.69 1.58
CA ARG A 105 -3.70 -21.74 1.65
C ARG A 105 -2.35 -21.17 2.09
N GLN A 106 -1.96 -20.00 1.58
CA GLN A 106 -0.71 -19.35 2.00
C GLN A 106 -0.72 -18.89 3.47
N LEU A 107 -1.90 -18.57 4.01
CA LEU A 107 -2.07 -18.18 5.41
C LEU A 107 -2.25 -19.38 6.35
N ALA A 108 -2.38 -20.60 5.82
CA ALA A 108 -2.67 -21.78 6.62
C ALA A 108 -1.59 -22.05 7.69
N GLU A 109 -0.32 -21.69 7.42
CA GLU A 109 0.78 -21.77 8.39
C GLU A 109 0.56 -20.92 9.66
N HIS A 110 -0.30 -19.91 9.58
CA HIS A 110 -0.65 -19.00 10.68
C HIS A 110 -2.11 -19.13 11.12
N ARG A 111 -2.83 -20.16 10.65
CA ARG A 111 -4.27 -20.32 10.90
C ARG A 111 -4.60 -20.33 12.40
N ASP A 112 -3.85 -21.07 13.20
CA ASP A 112 -4.14 -21.21 14.63
C ASP A 112 -3.94 -19.90 15.39
N ASP A 113 -2.93 -19.11 15.03
CA ASP A 113 -2.68 -17.81 15.68
C ASP A 113 -3.76 -16.80 15.31
N ILE A 114 -4.21 -16.82 14.06
CA ILE A 114 -5.34 -16.00 13.58
C ILE A 114 -6.62 -16.40 14.33
N LEU A 115 -6.93 -17.70 14.41
CA LEU A 115 -8.14 -18.18 15.09
C LEU A 115 -8.11 -17.88 16.60
N LYS A 116 -6.94 -17.98 17.26
CA LYS A 116 -6.81 -17.57 18.67
C LYS A 116 -7.15 -16.10 18.88
N LEU A 117 -6.73 -15.21 17.98
CA LEU A 117 -7.07 -13.78 18.07
C LEU A 117 -8.59 -13.58 17.97
N VAL A 118 -9.23 -14.26 17.02
CA VAL A 118 -10.70 -14.21 16.83
C VAL A 118 -11.43 -14.78 18.04
N GLU A 119 -10.98 -15.90 18.59
CA GLU A 119 -11.59 -16.53 19.76
C GLU A 119 -11.43 -15.69 21.04
N SER A 120 -10.37 -14.87 21.12
CA SER A 120 -10.12 -13.97 22.24
C SER A 120 -10.97 -12.71 22.25
N GLU A 121 -11.66 -12.41 21.14
CA GLU A 121 -12.52 -11.25 21.00
C GLU A 121 -13.76 -11.36 21.91
N LYS A 122 -14.14 -10.24 22.54
CA LYS A 122 -15.28 -10.14 23.44
C LYS A 122 -16.31 -9.18 22.87
N THR A 123 -17.58 -9.57 22.98
CA THR A 123 -18.69 -8.71 22.60
C THR A 123 -18.73 -7.44 23.46
N GLY A 124 -18.60 -6.29 22.82
CA GLY A 124 -18.79 -4.97 23.38
C GLY A 124 -20.27 -4.64 23.65
N TRP A 125 -20.50 -3.53 24.33
CA TRP A 125 -21.86 -3.08 24.69
C TRP A 125 -22.67 -2.59 23.49
N PHE A 126 -21.98 -1.97 22.52
CA PHE A 126 -22.56 -1.36 21.33
C PHE A 126 -22.26 -2.15 20.05
N ASP A 127 -21.76 -3.38 20.18
CA ASP A 127 -21.52 -4.23 19.02
C ASP A 127 -22.87 -4.77 18.52
N THR A 128 -23.13 -4.57 17.24
CA THR A 128 -24.36 -5.04 16.59
C THR A 128 -24.36 -6.55 16.39
N HIS A 129 -23.18 -7.16 16.34
CA HIS A 129 -22.99 -8.61 16.22
C HIS A 129 -22.30 -9.18 17.46
N PRO A 130 -22.67 -10.38 17.91
CA PRO A 130 -21.97 -11.06 18.99
C PRO A 130 -20.60 -11.56 18.52
N SER A 131 -19.64 -11.66 19.44
CA SER A 131 -18.33 -12.24 19.16
C SER A 131 -18.47 -13.70 18.73
N HIS A 132 -17.51 -14.18 17.95
CA HIS A 132 -17.49 -15.56 17.48
C HIS A 132 -17.59 -16.57 18.63
N SER A 133 -16.88 -16.32 19.74
CA SER A 133 -16.89 -17.17 20.93
C SER A 133 -18.27 -17.22 21.61
N ASP A 134 -19.02 -16.12 21.61
CA ASP A 134 -20.39 -16.08 22.15
C ASP A 134 -21.39 -16.80 21.24
N ARG A 135 -21.25 -16.68 19.90
CA ARG A 135 -22.05 -17.41 18.91
C ARG A 135 -21.88 -18.92 19.05
N VAL A 136 -20.64 -19.39 19.08
CA VAL A 136 -20.30 -20.81 19.27
C VAL A 136 -20.87 -21.34 20.58
N ARG A 137 -20.78 -20.56 21.68
CA ARG A 137 -21.35 -20.96 22.98
C ARG A 137 -22.88 -21.09 22.91
N SER A 138 -23.56 -20.15 22.26
CA SER A 138 -25.01 -20.16 22.10
C SER A 138 -25.51 -21.38 21.33
N VAL A 139 -24.83 -21.73 20.22
CA VAL A 139 -25.17 -22.89 19.40
C VAL A 139 -24.91 -24.20 20.14
N ARG A 140 -23.73 -24.34 20.77
CA ARG A 140 -23.40 -25.56 21.56
C ARG A 140 -24.35 -25.81 22.72
N ALA A 141 -24.93 -24.76 23.30
CA ALA A 141 -25.92 -24.90 24.37
C ALA A 141 -27.26 -25.47 23.88
N THR A 142 -27.54 -25.38 22.57
CA THR A 142 -28.80 -25.87 21.98
C THR A 142 -28.72 -27.38 21.72
N GLY A 143 -27.56 -27.88 21.27
CA GLY A 143 -27.36 -29.30 20.94
C GLY A 143 -28.26 -29.78 19.79
N GLY A 144 -28.25 -31.09 19.52
CA GLY A 144 -29.13 -31.74 18.54
C GLY A 144 -28.39 -32.32 17.33
N ASP A 145 -29.00 -33.36 16.74
CA ASP A 145 -28.50 -34.01 15.53
C ASP A 145 -28.88 -33.18 14.29
N PRO A 146 -28.01 -33.13 13.26
CA PRO A 146 -28.29 -32.39 12.04
C PRO A 146 -29.50 -32.97 11.30
N ILE A 147 -30.36 -32.11 10.76
CA ILE A 147 -31.47 -32.52 9.89
C ILE A 147 -30.93 -33.00 8.53
N VAL A 148 -29.86 -32.37 8.02
CA VAL A 148 -29.23 -32.70 6.75
C VAL A 148 -27.78 -33.09 6.98
N ALA A 149 -27.44 -34.34 6.66
CA ALA A 149 -26.06 -34.80 6.62
C ALA A 149 -25.61 -34.91 5.15
N CYS A 150 -24.84 -33.93 4.68
CA CYS A 150 -24.26 -33.92 3.34
C CYS A 150 -22.76 -33.63 3.44
N THR A 151 -21.92 -34.55 2.96
CA THR A 151 -20.46 -34.40 2.98
C THR A 151 -19.88 -33.99 1.63
N GLU A 152 -20.74 -33.86 0.62
CA GLU A 152 -20.32 -33.44 -0.72
C GLU A 152 -20.01 -31.93 -0.74
N PRO A 153 -19.00 -31.49 -1.51
CA PRO A 153 -18.66 -30.07 -1.58
C PRO A 153 -19.79 -29.27 -2.22
N ALA A 154 -20.08 -28.09 -1.68
CA ALA A 154 -21.11 -27.19 -2.21
C ALA A 154 -20.88 -26.76 -3.67
N SER A 155 -19.65 -26.86 -4.18
CA SER A 155 -19.36 -26.64 -5.60
C SER A 155 -20.12 -27.61 -6.53
N GLY A 156 -20.49 -28.80 -6.03
CA GLY A 156 -21.32 -29.76 -6.77
C GLY A 156 -22.78 -29.31 -6.97
N LEU A 157 -23.23 -28.26 -6.27
CA LEU A 157 -24.55 -27.66 -6.50
C LEU A 157 -24.61 -26.83 -7.78
N PHE A 158 -23.45 -26.53 -8.39
CA PHE A 158 -23.33 -25.71 -9.59
C PHE A 158 -22.97 -26.58 -10.79
N ALA A 159 -23.64 -26.35 -11.92
CA ALA A 159 -23.33 -27.04 -13.17
C ALA A 159 -21.93 -26.67 -13.72
N ASP A 160 -21.52 -25.40 -13.56
CA ASP A 160 -20.18 -24.89 -13.87
C ASP A 160 -19.75 -23.91 -12.79
N PHE A 161 -19.24 -24.44 -11.68
CA PHE A 161 -18.79 -23.64 -10.54
C PHE A 161 -17.72 -22.61 -10.96
N GLY A 162 -16.76 -23.00 -11.81
CA GLY A 162 -15.71 -22.10 -12.28
C GLY A 162 -16.26 -20.95 -13.14
N GLY A 163 -17.21 -21.25 -14.03
CA GLY A 163 -17.93 -20.23 -14.78
C GLY A 163 -18.70 -19.27 -13.89
N THR A 164 -19.39 -19.77 -12.86
CA THR A 164 -20.08 -18.94 -11.85
C THR A 164 -19.11 -18.04 -11.10
N CYS A 165 -17.93 -18.54 -10.68
CA CYS A 165 -16.92 -17.73 -10.00
C CYS A 165 -16.38 -16.58 -10.88
N ARG A 166 -16.15 -16.83 -12.18
CA ARG A 166 -15.74 -15.78 -13.13
C ARG A 166 -16.83 -14.73 -13.36
N GLN A 167 -18.10 -15.15 -13.46
CA GLN A 167 -19.23 -14.20 -13.57
C GLN A 167 -19.39 -13.35 -12.31
N ALA A 168 -19.29 -13.98 -11.13
CA ALA A 168 -19.32 -13.27 -9.86
C ALA A 168 -18.14 -12.29 -9.73
N THR A 169 -16.98 -12.65 -10.28
CA THR A 169 -15.80 -11.77 -10.34
C THR A 169 -16.05 -10.53 -11.20
N GLU A 170 -16.64 -10.68 -12.39
CA GLU A 170 -17.00 -9.51 -13.22
C GLU A 170 -18.05 -8.63 -12.52
N ALA A 171 -19.06 -9.24 -11.90
CA ALA A 171 -20.06 -8.50 -11.12
C ALA A 171 -19.44 -7.73 -9.95
N PHE A 172 -18.49 -8.35 -9.23
CA PHE A 172 -17.73 -7.70 -8.17
C PHE A 172 -16.93 -6.50 -8.68
N TYR A 173 -16.25 -6.59 -9.82
CA TYR A 173 -15.52 -5.45 -10.38
C TYR A 173 -16.45 -4.31 -10.79
N ARG A 174 -17.61 -4.62 -11.40
CA ARG A 174 -18.63 -3.62 -11.73
C ARG A 174 -19.17 -2.91 -10.49
N GLU A 175 -19.44 -3.66 -9.42
CA GLU A 175 -19.91 -3.10 -8.15
C GLU A 175 -18.84 -2.23 -7.48
N ALA A 176 -17.59 -2.70 -7.44
CA ALA A 176 -16.50 -2.01 -6.75
C ALA A 176 -16.04 -0.73 -7.45
N LEU A 177 -16.06 -0.71 -8.79
CA LEU A 177 -15.58 0.43 -9.59
C LEU A 177 -16.72 1.32 -10.11
N GLY A 178 -17.93 0.77 -10.26
CA GLY A 178 -19.01 1.34 -11.05
C GLY A 178 -18.89 0.99 -12.54
N ASP A 179 -20.03 0.87 -13.23
CA ASP A 179 -20.08 0.40 -14.63
C ASP A 179 -19.22 1.25 -15.59
N GLU A 180 -19.29 2.58 -15.52
CA GLU A 180 -18.51 3.47 -16.40
C GLU A 180 -17.01 3.28 -16.22
N GLN A 181 -16.55 3.21 -14.97
CA GLN A 181 -15.15 3.03 -14.65
C GLN A 181 -14.68 1.62 -14.98
N TRP A 182 -15.52 0.60 -14.77
CA TRP A 182 -15.21 -0.77 -15.16
C TRP A 182 -14.97 -0.90 -16.66
N GLU A 183 -15.83 -0.33 -17.51
CA GLU A 183 -15.64 -0.41 -18.96
C GLU A 183 -14.33 0.28 -19.40
N LYS A 184 -13.94 1.37 -18.75
CA LYS A 184 -12.64 2.03 -18.97
C LYS A 184 -11.46 1.15 -18.53
N VAL A 185 -11.55 0.55 -17.34
CA VAL A 185 -10.52 -0.34 -16.79
C VAL A 185 -10.38 -1.59 -17.65
N ARG A 186 -11.49 -2.25 -17.99
CA ARG A 186 -11.54 -3.44 -18.85
C ARG A 186 -10.92 -3.20 -20.22
N GLY A 187 -11.09 -2.00 -20.80
CA GLY A 187 -10.46 -1.63 -22.06
C GLY A 187 -8.94 -1.43 -22.00
N THR A 188 -8.37 -1.29 -20.79
CA THR A 188 -6.95 -0.99 -20.56
C THR A 188 -6.23 -2.01 -19.70
N THR A 189 -6.95 -3.05 -19.24
CA THR A 189 -6.48 -4.03 -18.26
C THR A 189 -6.75 -5.44 -18.78
N GLN A 190 -5.77 -6.32 -18.66
CA GLN A 190 -5.91 -7.71 -19.05
C GLN A 190 -6.44 -8.56 -17.89
N LEU A 191 -7.49 -9.33 -18.14
CA LEU A 191 -7.86 -10.44 -17.24
C LEU A 191 -6.88 -11.59 -17.44
N VAL A 192 -6.21 -11.99 -16.37
CA VAL A 192 -5.20 -13.05 -16.35
C VAL A 192 -5.64 -14.19 -15.44
N ALA A 193 -5.06 -15.36 -15.66
CA ALA A 193 -5.35 -16.51 -14.83
C ALA A 193 -4.97 -16.22 -13.37
N THR A 194 -5.90 -16.50 -12.46
CA THR A 194 -5.70 -16.28 -11.03
C THR A 194 -4.45 -16.96 -10.47
N ALA A 195 -4.09 -18.13 -11.01
CA ALA A 195 -2.87 -18.85 -10.65
C ALA A 195 -1.60 -18.04 -10.92
N ASP A 196 -1.58 -17.20 -11.97
CA ASP A 196 -0.43 -16.37 -12.31
C ASP A 196 -0.22 -15.29 -11.24
N ILE A 197 -1.29 -14.61 -10.83
CA ILE A 197 -1.21 -13.57 -9.77
C ILE A 197 -0.80 -14.19 -8.43
N ALA A 198 -1.37 -15.35 -8.08
CA ALA A 198 -1.03 -16.05 -6.85
C ALA A 198 0.44 -16.55 -6.87
N GLY A 199 0.92 -17.01 -8.02
CA GLY A 199 2.30 -17.45 -8.26
C GLY A 199 3.30 -16.29 -8.13
N ASP A 200 3.02 -15.15 -8.77
CA ASP A 200 3.84 -13.94 -8.74
C ASP A 200 4.13 -13.50 -7.29
N ARG A 201 3.14 -13.58 -6.40
CA ARG A 201 3.28 -13.27 -4.97
C ARG A 201 4.23 -14.20 -4.23
N ASN A 202 4.18 -15.50 -4.51
CA ASN A 202 5.12 -16.45 -3.90
C ASN A 202 6.55 -16.15 -4.39
N THR A 203 6.71 -15.89 -5.68
CA THR A 203 7.99 -15.48 -6.29
C THR A 203 8.52 -14.20 -5.65
N HIS A 204 7.71 -13.16 -5.49
CA HIS A 204 8.11 -11.91 -4.83
C HIS A 204 8.51 -12.12 -3.36
N ARG A 205 7.80 -12.97 -2.61
CA ARG A 205 8.15 -13.31 -1.22
C ARG A 205 9.49 -14.02 -1.15
N GLN A 206 9.74 -14.99 -2.04
CA GLN A 206 11.01 -15.70 -2.12
C GLN A 206 12.15 -14.76 -2.54
N ALA A 207 11.91 -13.89 -3.53
CA ALA A 207 12.85 -12.87 -3.95
C ALA A 207 13.22 -11.93 -2.80
N ALA A 208 12.23 -11.44 -2.03
CA ALA A 208 12.46 -10.60 -0.86
C ALA A 208 13.27 -11.32 0.23
N LYS A 209 13.00 -12.60 0.51
CA LYS A 209 13.80 -13.43 1.44
C LYS A 209 15.23 -13.58 0.92
N SER A 210 15.42 -13.88 -0.36
CA SER A 210 16.72 -14.00 -1.00
C SER A 210 17.51 -12.70 -0.96
N LEU A 211 16.87 -11.56 -1.22
CA LEU A 211 17.45 -10.23 -1.14
C LEU A 211 17.92 -9.92 0.28
N ARG A 212 17.05 -10.11 1.29
CA ARG A 212 17.39 -9.92 2.70
C ARG A 212 18.55 -10.82 3.13
N ARG A 213 18.56 -12.08 2.70
CA ARG A 213 19.66 -13.02 2.99
C ARG A 213 20.96 -12.58 2.33
N PHE A 214 20.92 -12.18 1.05
CA PHE A 214 22.10 -11.79 0.28
C PHE A 214 22.76 -10.54 0.86
N PHE A 215 21.97 -9.50 1.13
CA PHE A 215 22.40 -8.21 1.66
C PHE A 215 22.38 -8.13 3.19
N ARG A 216 22.18 -9.25 3.90
CA ARG A 216 22.20 -9.32 5.38
C ARG A 216 21.25 -8.32 6.05
N ASN A 217 20.13 -8.00 5.40
CA ASN A 217 19.16 -6.98 5.84
C ASN A 217 19.75 -5.55 5.92
N GLN A 218 20.85 -5.28 5.23
CA GLN A 218 21.57 -4.00 5.25
C GLN A 218 21.33 -3.12 4.00
N MET A 219 20.21 -3.34 3.29
CA MET A 219 19.84 -2.52 2.13
C MET A 219 18.83 -1.45 2.54
N ALA A 220 19.12 -0.20 2.21
CA ALA A 220 18.17 0.90 2.30
C ALA A 220 17.30 0.94 1.02
N PRO A 221 15.95 0.84 1.09
CA PRO A 221 15.10 0.86 -0.11
C PRO A 221 15.25 2.10 -0.99
N THR A 222 15.70 3.22 -0.44
CA THR A 222 15.94 4.46 -1.17
C THR A 222 17.34 4.55 -1.79
N ARG A 223 18.18 3.52 -1.62
CA ARG A 223 19.53 3.40 -2.18
C ARG A 223 19.71 1.97 -2.70
N PRO A 224 19.02 1.59 -3.78
CA PRO A 224 19.08 0.23 -4.28
C PRO A 224 20.50 -0.14 -4.71
N ILE A 225 20.98 -1.29 -4.25
CA ILE A 225 22.24 -1.88 -4.72
C ILE A 225 21.91 -2.76 -5.91
N GLY A 226 22.24 -2.29 -7.09
CA GLY A 226 22.00 -3.00 -8.34
C GLY A 226 23.30 -3.40 -9.02
N ALA A 227 23.21 -4.42 -9.88
CA ALA A 227 24.33 -4.91 -10.66
C ALA A 227 24.80 -3.88 -11.70
N SER A 228 26.09 -3.89 -12.00
CA SER A 228 26.69 -3.10 -13.09
C SER A 228 26.53 -3.82 -14.44
N LEU A 229 26.74 -3.11 -15.56
CA LEU A 229 26.74 -3.73 -16.89
C LEU A 229 27.89 -4.72 -17.07
N ASP A 230 28.98 -4.57 -16.30
CA ASP A 230 30.10 -5.50 -16.29
C ASP A 230 29.69 -6.89 -15.78
N ALA A 231 28.61 -6.99 -15.02
CA ALA A 231 28.03 -8.25 -14.56
C ALA A 231 27.57 -9.18 -15.70
N LEU A 232 27.33 -8.62 -16.89
CA LEU A 232 26.92 -9.36 -18.09
C LEU A 232 28.10 -9.91 -18.89
N GLN A 233 29.33 -9.49 -18.58
CA GLN A 233 30.51 -9.99 -19.28
C GLN A 233 30.88 -11.38 -18.72
N PRO A 234 31.20 -12.37 -19.58
CA PRO A 234 31.69 -13.65 -19.10
C PRO A 234 33.03 -13.48 -18.39
N ALA A 235 33.28 -14.32 -17.39
CA ALA A 235 34.56 -14.32 -16.68
C ALA A 235 35.68 -14.92 -17.54
N ASP A 236 36.76 -14.16 -17.76
CA ASP A 236 37.96 -14.64 -18.47
C ASP A 236 38.74 -15.68 -17.65
N ASP A 237 38.81 -15.49 -16.33
CA ASP A 237 39.47 -16.39 -15.38
C ASP A 237 38.51 -16.74 -14.24
N LEU A 238 37.91 -17.94 -14.31
CA LEU A 238 36.97 -18.44 -13.31
C LEU A 238 37.59 -18.59 -11.92
N ALA A 239 38.87 -18.95 -11.83
CA ALA A 239 39.54 -19.13 -10.55
C ALA A 239 39.75 -17.77 -9.86
N ALA A 240 40.20 -16.77 -10.61
CA ALA A 240 40.35 -15.41 -10.12
C ALA A 240 38.99 -14.80 -9.69
N VAL A 241 37.96 -14.89 -10.54
CA VAL A 241 36.61 -14.38 -10.22
C VAL A 241 36.03 -15.08 -8.98
N THR A 242 36.23 -16.39 -8.83
CA THR A 242 35.78 -17.13 -7.64
C THR A 242 36.51 -16.69 -6.37
N ALA A 243 37.82 -16.50 -6.45
CA ALA A 243 38.61 -16.00 -5.31
C ALA A 243 38.15 -14.59 -4.91
N GLU A 244 37.95 -13.71 -5.88
CA GLU A 244 37.49 -12.35 -5.65
C GLU A 244 36.05 -12.31 -5.09
N LEU A 245 35.17 -13.19 -5.56
CA LEU A 245 33.83 -13.36 -4.99
C LEU A 245 33.90 -13.75 -3.51
N GLY A 246 34.85 -14.60 -3.14
CA GLY A 246 35.15 -14.96 -1.76
C GLY A 246 35.56 -13.74 -0.92
N HIS A 247 36.46 -12.90 -1.45
CA HIS A 247 36.88 -11.66 -0.78
C HIS A 247 35.73 -10.65 -0.63
N ALA A 248 34.96 -10.42 -1.69
CA ALA A 248 33.81 -9.51 -1.67
C ALA A 248 32.75 -10.00 -0.67
N ARG A 249 32.49 -11.32 -0.61
CA ARG A 249 31.62 -11.93 0.40
C ARG A 249 32.13 -11.67 1.82
N GLN A 250 33.42 -11.86 2.07
CA GLN A 250 33.99 -11.62 3.41
C GLN A 250 33.89 -10.15 3.80
N ALA A 251 34.12 -9.22 2.86
CA ALA A 251 33.94 -7.80 3.07
C ALA A 251 32.48 -7.46 3.43
N VAL A 252 31.50 -8.00 2.70
CA VAL A 252 30.07 -7.83 3.02
C VAL A 252 29.73 -8.31 4.42
N LEU A 253 30.27 -9.47 4.85
CA LEU A 253 30.03 -10.00 6.19
C LEU A 253 30.62 -9.07 7.27
N THR A 254 31.88 -8.69 7.12
CA THR A 254 32.55 -7.79 8.05
C THR A 254 31.83 -6.43 8.17
N GLN A 255 31.44 -5.85 7.03
CA GLN A 255 30.72 -4.56 7.02
C GLN A 255 29.31 -4.71 7.61
N ALA A 256 28.57 -5.77 7.28
CA ALA A 256 27.24 -6.00 7.83
C ALA A 256 27.23 -6.11 9.36
N ASP A 257 28.25 -6.75 9.94
CA ASP A 257 28.39 -6.87 11.39
C ASP A 257 28.70 -5.51 12.06
N GLN A 258 29.33 -4.58 11.34
CA GLN A 258 29.64 -3.23 11.80
C GLN A 258 28.48 -2.23 11.65
N MET A 259 27.52 -2.51 10.77
CA MET A 259 26.45 -1.56 10.43
C MET A 259 25.41 -1.36 11.54
N GLY A 260 25.21 -2.33 12.45
CA GLY A 260 24.20 -2.20 13.51
C GLY A 260 22.83 -1.81 12.96
N ASN A 261 22.32 -0.64 13.38
CA ASN A 261 21.06 -0.03 12.92
C ASN A 261 21.23 1.12 11.92
N ALA A 262 22.36 1.20 11.21
CA ALA A 262 22.68 2.30 10.29
C ALA A 262 21.63 2.51 9.19
N VAL A 263 21.01 1.45 8.66
CA VAL A 263 19.93 1.55 7.65
C VAL A 263 18.73 2.31 8.21
N GLU A 264 18.26 1.92 9.40
CA GLU A 264 17.11 2.56 10.05
C GLU A 264 17.40 4.03 10.39
N GLN A 265 18.58 4.29 10.96
CA GLN A 265 19.05 5.64 11.26
C GLN A 265 19.19 6.51 10.01
N TYR A 266 19.67 5.94 8.91
CA TYR A 266 19.74 6.63 7.62
C TYR A 266 18.34 7.01 7.11
N HIS A 267 17.38 6.09 7.14
CA HIS A 267 16.01 6.39 6.69
C HIS A 267 15.34 7.47 7.51
N GLU A 268 15.44 7.39 8.84
CA GLU A 268 14.90 8.42 9.72
C GLU A 268 15.57 9.77 9.46
N ALA A 269 16.91 9.81 9.44
CA ALA A 269 17.65 11.04 9.23
C ALA A 269 17.38 11.65 7.84
N ALA A 270 17.31 10.83 6.78
CA ALA A 270 17.00 11.28 5.43
C ALA A 270 15.61 11.94 5.35
N GLY A 271 14.58 11.30 5.92
CA GLY A 271 13.23 11.85 5.98
C GLY A 271 13.17 13.18 6.74
N VAL A 272 13.82 13.24 7.91
CA VAL A 272 13.88 14.49 8.70
C VAL A 272 14.65 15.59 7.97
N MET A 273 15.72 15.26 7.27
CA MET A 273 16.49 16.23 6.48
C MET A 273 15.65 16.83 5.35
N SER A 274 14.92 16.03 4.58
CA SER A 274 14.02 16.51 3.54
C SER A 274 12.89 17.38 4.12
N ALA A 275 12.23 16.93 5.19
CA ALA A 275 11.15 17.69 5.83
C ALA A 275 11.63 19.01 6.44
N THR A 276 12.79 19.01 7.11
CA THR A 276 13.35 20.25 7.69
C THR A 276 13.78 21.24 6.61
N ARG A 277 14.36 20.78 5.49
CA ARG A 277 14.68 21.65 4.35
C ARG A 277 13.45 22.40 3.84
N ALA A 278 12.36 21.68 3.59
CA ALA A 278 11.09 22.27 3.19
C ALA A 278 10.52 23.24 4.24
N GLN A 279 10.57 22.89 5.54
CA GLN A 279 10.13 23.80 6.61
C GLN A 279 10.94 25.10 6.67
N LEU A 280 12.26 25.03 6.48
CA LEU A 280 13.13 26.20 6.46
C LEU A 280 12.76 27.12 5.30
N GLU A 281 12.47 26.54 4.14
CA GLU A 281 12.03 27.26 2.96
C GLU A 281 10.68 27.95 3.17
N LEU A 282 9.69 27.22 3.71
CA LEU A 282 8.38 27.78 4.09
C LEU A 282 8.53 28.95 5.07
N CYS A 283 9.40 28.83 6.07
CA CYS A 283 9.66 29.91 7.01
C CYS A 283 10.31 31.13 6.34
N GLY A 284 11.12 30.92 5.29
CA GLY A 284 11.68 31.99 4.47
C GLY A 284 10.59 32.78 3.73
N ILE A 285 9.58 32.08 3.21
CA ILE A 285 8.40 32.68 2.55
C ILE A 285 7.62 33.56 3.55
N PHE A 286 7.49 33.13 4.81
CA PHE A 286 6.78 33.84 5.87
C PHE A 286 7.72 34.60 6.84
N SER A 287 8.82 35.15 6.34
CA SER A 287 9.85 35.80 7.18
C SER A 287 9.35 36.94 8.07
N PHE A 288 8.24 37.60 7.69
CA PHE A 288 7.58 38.67 8.44
C PHE A 288 6.63 38.16 9.55
N ASN A 289 6.30 36.87 9.59
CA ASN A 289 5.39 36.30 10.57
C ASN A 289 6.15 35.89 11.85
N PRO A 290 5.88 36.49 13.02
CA PRO A 290 6.59 36.15 14.26
C PRO A 290 6.39 34.67 14.68
N LYS A 291 5.29 34.03 14.28
CA LYS A 291 5.06 32.60 14.52
C LYS A 291 6.02 31.72 13.71
N ALA A 292 6.47 32.17 12.53
CA ALA A 292 7.44 31.45 11.70
C ALA A 292 8.81 31.36 12.39
N GLY A 293 9.18 32.35 13.22
CA GLY A 293 10.46 32.33 13.95
C GLY A 293 10.62 31.13 14.89
N GLY A 294 9.53 30.68 15.53
CA GLY A 294 9.55 29.49 16.38
C GLY A 294 9.76 28.20 15.59
N VAL A 295 9.06 28.07 14.45
CA VAL A 295 9.19 26.92 13.53
C VAL A 295 10.58 26.89 12.91
N LEU A 296 11.09 28.03 12.45
CA LEU A 296 12.44 28.18 11.88
C LEU A 296 13.53 27.70 12.84
N ARG A 297 13.49 28.14 14.12
CA ARG A 297 14.45 27.70 15.13
C ARG A 297 14.38 26.19 15.37
N LYS A 298 13.16 25.62 15.47
CA LYS A 298 12.97 24.17 15.65
C LYS A 298 13.49 23.39 14.45
N ALA A 299 13.19 23.83 13.23
CA ALA A 299 13.66 23.19 12.00
C ALA A 299 15.19 23.22 11.89
N ARG A 300 15.83 24.37 12.17
CA ARG A 300 17.30 24.49 12.20
C ARG A 300 17.94 23.59 13.24
N ALA A 301 17.39 23.54 14.46
CA ALA A 301 17.90 22.69 15.53
C ALA A 301 17.80 21.20 15.16
N ARG A 302 16.66 20.77 14.60
CA ARG A 302 16.48 19.40 14.11
C ARG A 302 17.44 19.05 12.98
N GLN A 303 17.58 19.93 11.99
CA GLN A 303 18.52 19.73 10.88
C GLN A 303 19.97 19.64 11.38
N ALA A 304 20.38 20.52 12.29
CA ALA A 304 21.72 20.50 12.87
C ALA A 304 22.00 19.22 13.66
N ALA A 305 21.00 18.69 14.38
CA ALA A 305 21.11 17.45 15.12
C ALA A 305 21.18 16.21 14.21
N GLN A 306 20.40 16.17 13.12
CA GLN A 306 20.30 15.00 12.23
C GLN A 306 21.37 14.95 11.14
N ARG A 307 21.92 16.09 10.72
CA ARG A 307 22.97 16.15 9.69
C ARG A 307 24.19 15.24 9.97
N PRO A 308 24.79 15.22 11.18
CA PRO A 308 25.91 14.30 11.43
C PRO A 308 25.48 12.83 11.34
N VAL A 309 24.30 12.48 11.85
CA VAL A 309 23.75 11.11 11.76
C VAL A 309 23.61 10.70 10.29
N PHE A 310 22.96 11.53 9.48
CA PHE A 310 22.79 11.30 8.04
C PHE A 310 24.14 11.11 7.32
N ASN A 311 25.12 11.98 7.60
CA ASN A 311 26.42 11.89 6.95
C ASN A 311 27.17 10.61 7.34
N THR A 312 27.19 10.27 8.63
CA THR A 312 27.87 9.06 9.12
C THR A 312 27.20 7.79 8.60
N THR A 313 25.88 7.68 8.67
CA THR A 313 25.17 6.48 8.19
C THR A 313 25.22 6.37 6.67
N SER A 314 25.21 7.49 5.94
CA SER A 314 25.42 7.49 4.48
C SER A 314 26.79 6.96 4.08
N GLN A 315 27.85 7.31 4.84
CA GLN A 315 29.20 6.78 4.63
C GLN A 315 29.31 5.29 4.96
N GLN A 316 28.68 4.84 6.07
CA GLN A 316 28.62 3.43 6.44
C GLN A 316 27.90 2.60 5.38
N LEU A 317 26.77 3.09 4.86
CA LEU A 317 26.06 2.45 3.77
C LEU A 317 26.94 2.37 2.52
N ALA A 318 27.59 3.46 2.11
CA ALA A 318 28.47 3.44 0.94
C ALA A 318 29.61 2.40 1.06
N ALA A 319 30.19 2.25 2.25
CA ALA A 319 31.23 1.24 2.52
C ALA A 319 30.73 -0.21 2.41
N PHE A 320 29.43 -0.45 2.65
CA PHE A 320 28.78 -1.74 2.47
C PHE A 320 28.31 -1.98 1.02
N GLU A 321 27.76 -0.94 0.38
CA GLU A 321 27.16 -1.00 -0.95
C GLU A 321 28.17 -1.46 -2.01
N GLU A 322 29.41 -0.98 -1.94
CA GLU A 322 30.45 -1.31 -2.93
C GLU A 322 30.86 -2.80 -2.95
N PRO A 323 31.29 -3.42 -1.83
CA PRO A 323 31.57 -4.86 -1.83
C PRO A 323 30.32 -5.70 -2.09
N ALA A 324 29.13 -5.22 -1.74
CA ALA A 324 27.87 -5.91 -2.04
C ALA A 324 27.55 -5.91 -3.55
N ARG A 325 27.75 -4.78 -4.23
CA ARG A 325 27.66 -4.67 -5.70
C ARG A 325 28.69 -5.57 -6.37
N ARG A 326 29.96 -5.47 -5.95
CA ARG A 326 31.05 -6.30 -6.52
C ARG A 326 30.76 -7.78 -6.38
N ARG A 327 30.26 -8.22 -5.23
CA ARG A 327 29.84 -9.60 -4.99
C ARG A 327 28.71 -10.02 -5.92
N LEU A 328 27.72 -9.16 -6.16
CA LEU A 328 26.61 -9.43 -7.08
C LEU A 328 27.12 -9.57 -8.51
N ASP A 329 27.94 -8.62 -8.97
CA ASP A 329 28.50 -8.61 -10.32
C ASP A 329 29.31 -9.88 -10.59
N LEU A 330 30.28 -10.22 -9.72
CA LEU A 330 31.11 -11.42 -9.85
C LEU A 330 30.27 -12.71 -9.86
N ALA A 331 29.21 -12.77 -9.03
CA ALA A 331 28.32 -13.93 -9.02
C ALA A 331 27.54 -14.08 -10.32
N LEU A 332 27.13 -12.97 -10.96
CA LEU A 332 26.44 -12.98 -12.25
C LEU A 332 27.41 -13.33 -13.40
N GLN A 333 28.66 -12.85 -13.37
CA GLN A 333 29.68 -13.21 -14.37
C GLN A 333 29.96 -14.72 -14.38
N LEU A 334 29.98 -15.36 -13.21
CA LEU A 334 30.16 -16.82 -13.09
C LEU A 334 29.02 -17.62 -13.75
N LEU A 335 27.83 -17.04 -13.91
CA LEU A 335 26.73 -17.70 -14.63
C LEU A 335 27.01 -17.85 -16.14
N GLY A 336 28.00 -17.13 -16.67
CA GLY A 336 28.50 -17.34 -18.03
C GLY A 336 29.09 -18.74 -18.24
N ASP A 337 29.57 -19.39 -17.18
CA ASP A 337 30.15 -20.74 -17.23
C ASP A 337 29.11 -21.85 -17.12
N GLY A 338 29.17 -22.82 -18.05
CA GLY A 338 28.25 -23.96 -18.09
C GLY A 338 28.39 -24.92 -16.91
N GLY A 339 29.60 -25.03 -16.33
CA GLY A 339 29.86 -25.86 -15.16
C GLY A 339 29.24 -25.29 -13.88
N VAL A 340 29.28 -23.97 -13.71
CA VAL A 340 28.56 -23.27 -12.64
C VAL A 340 27.04 -23.41 -12.84
N LEU A 341 26.55 -23.22 -14.05
CA LEU A 341 25.13 -23.33 -14.38
C LEU A 341 24.57 -24.73 -14.03
N ALA A 342 25.31 -25.79 -14.35
CA ALA A 342 24.94 -27.17 -14.04
C ALA A 342 24.87 -27.48 -12.54
N ARG A 343 25.43 -26.61 -11.68
CA ARG A 343 25.45 -26.77 -10.21
C ARG A 343 24.38 -25.96 -9.50
N LEU A 344 23.62 -25.13 -10.22
CA LEU A 344 22.51 -24.40 -9.61
C LEU A 344 21.41 -25.39 -9.16
N PRO A 345 20.80 -25.15 -7.99
CA PRO A 345 19.70 -25.99 -7.54
C PRO A 345 18.53 -25.89 -8.52
N LEU A 346 17.88 -27.03 -8.78
CA LEU A 346 16.61 -27.05 -9.50
C LEU A 346 15.58 -26.24 -8.72
N GLU A 347 14.85 -25.38 -9.42
CA GLU A 347 13.65 -24.75 -8.87
C GLU A 347 12.51 -25.76 -8.93
N PHE A 348 11.65 -25.75 -7.91
CA PHE A 348 10.47 -26.60 -7.83
C PHE A 348 9.23 -25.70 -7.70
N ASP A 349 8.11 -26.11 -8.28
CA ASP A 349 6.84 -25.44 -8.14
C ASP A 349 6.23 -25.67 -6.74
N ALA A 350 5.02 -25.14 -6.52
CA ALA A 350 4.34 -25.25 -5.23
C ALA A 350 3.95 -26.70 -4.89
N GLU A 351 3.85 -27.56 -5.91
CA GLU A 351 3.52 -28.97 -5.84
C GLU A 351 4.78 -29.85 -5.72
N GLY A 352 5.97 -29.25 -5.73
CA GLY A 352 7.25 -29.94 -5.58
C GLY A 352 7.75 -30.60 -6.88
N ALA A 353 7.16 -30.29 -8.03
CA ALA A 353 7.66 -30.70 -9.33
C ALA A 353 8.76 -29.74 -9.80
N PRO A 354 9.84 -30.23 -10.43
CA PRO A 354 10.89 -29.36 -10.94
C PRO A 354 10.32 -28.44 -12.02
N LEU A 355 10.45 -27.13 -11.81
CA LEU A 355 10.13 -26.15 -12.83
C LEU A 355 11.04 -26.38 -14.04
N PRO A 356 10.55 -26.20 -15.28
CA PRO A 356 11.39 -26.30 -16.45
C PRO A 356 12.57 -25.35 -16.28
N SER A 357 13.79 -25.89 -16.26
CA SER A 357 15.04 -25.16 -16.08
C SER A 357 15.19 -24.14 -17.22
N ARG A 358 14.64 -22.95 -17.03
CA ARG A 358 14.92 -21.81 -17.89
C ARG A 358 16.36 -21.42 -17.66
N ASP A 359 17.11 -21.22 -18.73
CA ASP A 359 18.44 -20.67 -18.64
C ASP A 359 18.35 -19.29 -17.94
N PRO A 360 18.87 -19.14 -16.70
CA PRO A 360 18.73 -17.92 -15.93
C PRO A 360 19.37 -16.73 -16.63
N ARG A 361 20.35 -16.96 -17.52
CA ARG A 361 21.01 -15.91 -18.31
C ARG A 361 20.01 -15.10 -19.15
N SER A 362 18.98 -15.76 -19.68
CA SER A 362 17.94 -15.11 -20.49
C SER A 362 17.10 -14.09 -19.71
N GLN A 363 17.01 -14.23 -18.38
CA GLN A 363 16.26 -13.34 -17.51
C GLN A 363 17.15 -12.27 -16.87
N ILE A 364 18.44 -12.57 -16.70
CA ILE A 364 19.39 -11.68 -16.01
C ILE A 364 19.67 -10.42 -16.83
N GLU A 365 19.88 -10.54 -18.15
CA GLU A 365 20.24 -9.38 -18.97
C GLU A 365 19.19 -8.25 -18.89
N PRO A 366 17.88 -8.50 -19.09
CA PRO A 366 16.85 -7.47 -18.90
C PRO A 366 16.89 -6.85 -17.50
N LEU A 367 17.06 -7.66 -16.45
CA LEU A 367 17.08 -7.18 -15.06
C LEU A 367 18.30 -6.32 -14.75
N VAL A 368 19.48 -6.67 -15.26
CA VAL A 368 20.70 -5.86 -15.09
C VAL A 368 20.56 -4.53 -15.83
N ARG A 369 20.00 -4.53 -17.05
CA ARG A 369 19.74 -3.29 -17.80
C ARG A 369 18.75 -2.38 -17.07
N VAL A 370 17.66 -2.93 -16.53
CA VAL A 370 16.70 -2.19 -15.69
C VAL A 370 17.38 -1.62 -14.45
N SER A 371 18.14 -2.45 -13.73
CA SER A 371 18.92 -2.03 -12.55
C SER A 371 19.85 -0.86 -12.86
N HIS A 372 20.64 -0.97 -13.93
CA HIS A 372 21.57 0.07 -14.36
C HIS A 372 20.84 1.38 -14.71
N ALA A 373 19.72 1.30 -15.42
CA ALA A 373 18.97 2.50 -15.78
C ALA A 373 18.29 3.17 -14.59
N LEU A 374 17.75 2.40 -13.65
CA LEU A 374 17.22 2.93 -12.39
C LEU A 374 18.30 3.65 -11.58
N GLN A 375 19.52 3.12 -11.56
CA GLN A 375 20.66 3.83 -10.95
C GLN A 375 20.97 5.14 -11.68
N GLY A 376 20.88 5.18 -13.00
CA GLY A 376 21.08 6.39 -13.82
C GLY A 376 20.09 7.51 -13.48
N VAL A 377 18.83 7.18 -13.20
CA VAL A 377 17.80 8.16 -12.81
C VAL A 377 17.71 8.42 -11.30
N GLN A 378 18.47 7.70 -10.46
CA GLN A 378 18.37 7.78 -9.00
C GLN A 378 18.47 9.23 -8.45
N PRO A 379 19.37 10.11 -8.93
CA PRO A 379 19.41 11.50 -8.46
C PRO A 379 18.11 12.27 -8.73
N ARG A 380 17.39 11.97 -9.82
CA ARG A 380 16.10 12.58 -10.14
C ARG A 380 14.98 12.03 -9.27
N ILE A 381 15.02 10.74 -8.94
CA ILE A 381 14.09 10.14 -7.98
C ILE A 381 14.27 10.79 -6.60
N ASP A 382 15.52 11.01 -6.18
CA ASP A 382 15.81 11.69 -4.92
C ASP A 382 15.31 13.14 -4.92
N ALA A 383 15.53 13.89 -6.01
CA ALA A 383 15.00 15.24 -6.19
C ALA A 383 13.46 15.27 -6.19
N LEU A 384 12.82 14.30 -6.86
CA LEU A 384 11.36 14.17 -6.93
C LEU A 384 10.78 13.97 -5.53
N ARG A 385 11.40 13.11 -4.70
CA ARG A 385 11.01 12.91 -3.31
C ARG A 385 11.17 14.19 -2.48
N GLU A 386 12.25 14.95 -2.67
CA GLU A 386 12.43 16.24 -1.98
C GLU A 386 11.38 17.28 -2.39
N ALA A 387 11.04 17.36 -3.68
CA ALA A 387 10.01 18.25 -4.20
C ALA A 387 8.61 17.85 -3.69
N ALA A 388 8.29 16.55 -3.68
CA ALA A 388 7.04 16.03 -3.12
C ALA A 388 6.89 16.34 -1.62
N MET A 389 7.96 16.14 -0.83
CA MET A 389 8.00 16.50 0.59
C MET A 389 7.77 18.01 0.80
N SER A 390 8.28 18.85 -0.12
CA SER A 390 8.04 20.30 -0.08
C SER A 390 6.58 20.64 -0.31
N LEU A 391 5.91 20.01 -1.28
CA LEU A 391 4.47 20.16 -1.49
C LEU A 391 3.64 19.69 -0.29
N GLU A 392 4.01 18.56 0.33
CA GLU A 392 3.36 18.06 1.54
C GLU A 392 3.41 19.07 2.70
N ILE A 393 4.48 19.88 2.77
CA ILE A 393 4.63 20.93 3.80
C ILE A 393 3.98 22.26 3.39
N PHE A 394 4.01 22.62 2.10
CA PHE A 394 3.49 23.90 1.61
C PHE A 394 1.97 23.90 1.46
N CYS A 395 1.38 22.83 0.95
CA CYS A 395 -0.06 22.73 0.69
C CYS A 395 -0.91 22.94 1.96
N PRO A 396 -0.57 22.38 3.14
CA PRO A 396 -1.31 22.67 4.36
C PRO A 396 -1.22 24.13 4.84
N ALA A 397 -0.19 24.87 4.41
CA ALA A 397 -0.05 26.29 4.71
C ALA A 397 -0.86 27.19 3.76
N TYR A 398 -1.40 26.64 2.67
CA TYR A 398 -2.24 27.38 1.72
C TYR A 398 -3.63 27.65 2.33
N ASN A 399 -4.09 28.89 2.18
CA ASN A 399 -5.42 29.30 2.58
C ASN A 399 -6.21 29.81 1.35
N PRO A 400 -7.25 29.09 0.89
CA PRO A 400 -8.02 29.50 -0.27
C PRO A 400 -8.82 30.79 -0.04
N ALA A 401 -9.19 31.12 1.20
CA ALA A 401 -9.91 32.34 1.52
C ALA A 401 -9.02 33.59 1.52
N ASN A 402 -7.71 33.42 1.67
CA ASN A 402 -6.74 34.51 1.64
C ASN A 402 -5.41 34.00 1.04
N PRO A 403 -5.34 33.86 -0.29
CA PRO A 403 -4.17 33.29 -0.95
C PRO A 403 -2.96 34.21 -0.79
N TYR A 404 -1.90 33.71 -0.17
CA TYR A 404 -0.63 34.44 -0.06
C TYR A 404 0.23 34.18 -1.30
N GLN A 405 0.33 35.18 -2.19
CA GLN A 405 0.91 35.01 -3.52
C GLN A 405 2.33 34.40 -3.54
N PRO A 406 3.27 34.76 -2.63
CA PRO A 406 4.58 34.12 -2.61
C PRO A 406 4.54 32.61 -2.31
N LEU A 407 3.63 32.17 -1.43
CA LEU A 407 3.42 30.74 -1.17
C LEU A 407 2.79 30.07 -2.40
N VAL A 408 1.77 30.69 -3.01
CA VAL A 408 1.12 30.17 -4.22
C VAL A 408 2.13 30.00 -5.36
N ASN A 409 2.95 31.02 -5.62
CA ASN A 409 4.00 30.97 -6.63
C ASN A 409 5.01 29.85 -6.34
N ARG A 410 5.34 29.63 -5.06
CA ARG A 410 6.28 28.56 -4.71
C ARG A 410 5.66 27.17 -4.86
N ILE A 411 4.41 26.97 -4.45
CA ILE A 411 3.68 25.72 -4.68
C ILE A 411 3.64 25.41 -6.17
N ILE A 412 3.27 26.37 -7.02
CA ILE A 412 3.24 26.20 -8.48
C ILE A 412 4.65 25.87 -9.03
N SER A 413 5.69 26.54 -8.54
CA SER A 413 7.07 26.27 -8.97
C SER A 413 7.51 24.85 -8.64
N VAL A 414 7.22 24.35 -7.43
CA VAL A 414 7.59 22.99 -7.03
C VAL A 414 6.72 21.96 -7.73
N ASP A 415 5.43 22.24 -7.97
CA ASP A 415 4.55 21.38 -8.75
C ASP A 415 5.04 21.20 -10.19
N ASN A 416 5.50 22.27 -10.84
CA ASN A 416 6.13 22.20 -12.16
C ASN A 416 7.45 21.40 -12.11
N GLU A 417 8.28 21.59 -11.08
CA GLU A 417 9.51 20.81 -10.88
C GLU A 417 9.22 19.31 -10.75
N VAL A 418 8.18 18.92 -10.01
CA VAL A 418 7.70 17.53 -9.92
C VAL A 418 7.30 17.00 -11.30
N ILE A 419 6.51 17.76 -12.07
CA ILE A 419 6.07 17.36 -13.41
C ILE A 419 7.26 17.17 -14.36
N ASP A 420 8.22 18.09 -14.32
CA ASP A 420 9.42 18.01 -15.17
C ASP A 420 10.30 16.83 -14.78
N LEU A 421 10.51 16.58 -13.48
CA LEU A 421 11.23 15.40 -12.99
C LEU A 421 10.55 14.09 -13.40
N LEU A 422 9.22 14.01 -13.31
CA LEU A 422 8.45 12.84 -13.76
C LEU A 422 8.60 12.63 -15.28
N ARG A 423 8.59 13.71 -16.07
CA ARG A 423 8.79 13.65 -17.53
C ARG A 423 10.20 13.17 -17.88
N ASP A 424 11.21 13.69 -17.19
CA ASP A 424 12.61 13.31 -17.39
C ASP A 424 12.83 11.83 -17.04
N ILE A 425 12.35 11.39 -15.87
CA ILE A 425 12.42 9.98 -15.45
C ILE A 425 11.71 9.08 -16.47
N ARG A 426 10.49 9.43 -16.89
CA ARG A 426 9.74 8.65 -17.88
C ARG A 426 10.50 8.57 -19.19
N SER A 427 11.00 9.71 -19.70
CA SER A 427 11.73 9.80 -20.97
C SER A 427 12.99 8.94 -20.97
N GLU A 428 13.78 8.96 -19.90
CA GLU A 428 15.01 8.17 -19.81
C GLU A 428 14.76 6.67 -19.69
N LEU A 429 13.64 6.26 -19.08
CA LEU A 429 13.29 4.85 -18.91
C LEU A 429 12.37 4.32 -20.03
N ASN A 430 12.00 5.14 -21.01
CA ASN A 430 11.01 4.77 -22.03
C ASN A 430 11.55 3.75 -23.05
N GLU A 431 12.86 3.66 -23.25
CA GLU A 431 13.46 2.70 -24.18
C GLU A 431 13.75 1.33 -23.54
N ILE A 432 13.41 1.18 -22.27
CA ILE A 432 13.76 -0.02 -21.49
C ILE A 432 12.50 -0.86 -21.32
N PRO A 433 12.47 -2.10 -21.84
CA PRO A 433 11.33 -2.99 -21.64
C PRO A 433 11.08 -3.23 -20.15
N TYR A 434 9.81 -3.21 -19.75
CA TYR A 434 9.42 -3.58 -18.41
C TYR A 434 9.66 -5.09 -18.21
N PRO A 435 10.42 -5.51 -17.17
CA PRO A 435 10.93 -6.88 -17.08
C PRO A 435 9.92 -7.88 -16.49
N TYR A 436 8.75 -7.42 -16.04
CA TYR A 436 7.73 -8.26 -15.42
C TYR A 436 6.46 -8.31 -16.28
N ALA A 437 5.58 -9.27 -15.97
CA ALA A 437 4.31 -9.41 -16.67
C ALA A 437 3.42 -8.18 -16.43
N HIS A 438 2.97 -7.55 -17.52
CA HIS A 438 2.15 -6.35 -17.53
C HIS A 438 1.00 -6.51 -18.53
N GLY A 439 -0.16 -5.89 -18.26
CA GLY A 439 -1.34 -6.07 -19.12
C GLY A 439 -1.31 -5.28 -20.43
N VAL A 440 -0.33 -4.39 -20.58
CA VAL A 440 -0.04 -3.68 -21.82
C VAL A 440 1.16 -4.34 -22.49
N ALA A 441 0.99 -4.80 -23.73
CA ALA A 441 2.06 -5.36 -24.54
C ALA A 441 3.18 -4.33 -24.75
N ASP A 442 4.43 -4.80 -24.75
CA ASP A 442 5.63 -3.97 -24.95
C ASP A 442 5.72 -2.78 -23.98
N CYS A 443 5.15 -2.93 -22.77
CA CYS A 443 5.23 -1.91 -21.74
C CYS A 443 6.69 -1.58 -21.42
N THR A 444 7.00 -0.29 -21.36
CA THR A 444 8.33 0.21 -21.04
C THR A 444 8.40 0.52 -19.55
N LEU A 445 9.60 0.50 -18.98
CA LEU A 445 9.83 0.82 -17.57
C LEU A 445 9.36 2.24 -17.25
N GLY A 446 9.58 3.20 -18.16
CA GLY A 446 9.08 4.56 -18.04
C GLY A 446 7.56 4.63 -18.00
N ALA A 447 6.86 3.90 -18.88
CA ALA A 447 5.41 3.85 -18.89
C ALA A 447 4.83 3.15 -17.65
N ALA A 448 5.46 2.08 -17.18
CA ALA A 448 5.02 1.35 -15.99
C ALA A 448 5.18 2.16 -14.70
N LEU A 449 6.30 2.90 -14.55
CA LEU A 449 6.57 3.69 -13.35
C LEU A 449 5.85 5.05 -13.33
N VAL A 450 5.62 5.64 -14.51
CA VAL A 450 4.98 6.94 -14.68
C VAL A 450 3.88 6.83 -15.74
N ASP A 451 2.77 6.19 -15.36
CA ASP A 451 1.62 5.92 -16.22
C ASP A 451 1.02 7.21 -16.79
N ASP A 452 0.71 8.16 -15.91
CA ASP A 452 0.14 9.46 -16.26
C ASP A 452 1.00 10.63 -15.75
N ILE A 453 1.18 11.63 -16.60
CA ILE A 453 1.84 12.89 -16.24
C ILE A 453 0.77 13.98 -16.28
N PRO A 454 0.47 14.64 -15.15
CA PRO A 454 -0.50 15.73 -15.10
C PRO A 454 -0.19 16.80 -16.15
N LYS A 455 -1.20 17.24 -16.90
CA LYS A 455 -1.07 18.35 -17.85
C LYS A 455 -0.95 19.67 -17.07
N ASN A 456 0.02 20.51 -17.44
CA ASN A 456 0.33 21.79 -16.78
C ASN A 456 -0.87 22.77 -16.66
N ASP A 457 -1.91 22.63 -17.48
CA ASP A 457 -2.98 23.64 -17.57
C ASP A 457 -4.16 23.44 -16.60
N ASP A 458 -4.29 22.30 -15.92
CA ASP A 458 -5.59 21.93 -15.32
C ASP A 458 -5.81 22.23 -13.83
N ARG A 459 -4.77 22.36 -13.00
CA ARG A 459 -4.95 22.31 -11.52
C ARG A 459 -5.00 23.66 -10.81
N TRP A 460 -4.00 24.53 -11.00
CA TRP A 460 -3.91 25.79 -10.22
C TRP A 460 -4.66 26.97 -10.83
N ARG A 461 -4.83 27.00 -12.16
CA ARG A 461 -5.55 28.09 -12.84
C ARG A 461 -7.02 28.20 -12.42
N ARG A 462 -7.66 27.07 -12.07
CA ARG A 462 -9.05 27.06 -11.59
C ARG A 462 -9.18 27.47 -10.11
N ALA A 463 -8.14 27.26 -9.31
CA ALA A 463 -8.13 27.54 -7.88
C ALA A 463 -7.63 28.97 -7.54
N VAL A 464 -6.76 29.55 -8.37
CA VAL A 464 -6.08 30.83 -8.11
C VAL A 464 -6.75 32.02 -8.80
N VAL A 465 -7.56 31.80 -9.84
CA VAL A 465 -8.35 32.88 -10.43
C VAL A 465 -9.61 33.09 -9.57
N PRO A 466 -9.74 34.20 -8.82
CA PRO A 466 -11.01 34.52 -8.18
C PRO A 466 -12.05 34.59 -9.30
N ARG A 467 -13.09 33.76 -9.22
CA ARG A 467 -14.27 33.94 -10.07
C ARG A 467 -14.69 35.39 -9.90
N ARG A 468 -14.60 36.20 -10.97
CA ARG A 468 -15.35 37.46 -11.00
C ARG A 468 -16.79 37.08 -10.66
N PRO A 469 -17.47 37.78 -9.73
CA PRO A 469 -18.89 37.57 -9.55
C PRO A 469 -19.53 37.83 -10.90
N SER A 470 -19.99 36.75 -11.55
CA SER A 470 -20.77 36.88 -12.77
C SER A 470 -22.01 37.67 -12.39
N ALA A 471 -22.14 38.86 -12.97
CA ALA A 471 -23.33 39.66 -12.87
C ALA A 471 -24.55 38.78 -13.20
N SER A 472 -25.53 38.85 -12.30
CA SER A 472 -26.94 38.52 -12.47
C SER A 472 -27.37 38.13 -13.90
N ILE A 473 -27.82 36.89 -14.06
CA ILE A 473 -28.92 36.59 -14.98
C ILE A 473 -30.04 35.95 -14.14
N THR A 474 -31.00 36.81 -13.82
CA THR A 474 -32.38 36.47 -13.47
C THR A 474 -33.09 35.87 -14.68
N THR A 475 -33.63 34.66 -14.54
CA THR A 475 -34.84 34.12 -15.18
C THR A 475 -35.05 32.71 -14.60
N SER A 476 -35.86 32.54 -13.56
CA SER A 476 -37.27 32.14 -13.63
C SER A 476 -37.56 30.90 -14.50
N SER A 477 -37.96 29.84 -13.79
CA SER A 477 -39.13 28.99 -14.07
C SER A 477 -38.91 27.57 -14.60
N ILE A 478 -39.81 26.72 -14.09
CA ILE A 478 -40.20 25.35 -14.44
C ILE A 478 -39.49 24.27 -13.60
N GLU A 479 -39.99 23.88 -12.42
CA GLU A 479 -41.23 23.15 -12.05
C GLU A 479 -41.18 21.62 -12.24
N HIS A 480 -41.49 20.93 -11.12
CA HIS A 480 -42.03 19.57 -10.97
C HIS A 480 -41.09 18.37 -11.25
N CYS A 481 -40.99 17.31 -10.44
CA CYS A 481 -42.01 16.65 -9.60
C CYS A 481 -41.37 15.76 -8.49
N PRO A 482 -42.17 15.23 -7.53
CA PRO A 482 -41.77 14.68 -6.23
C PRO A 482 -41.90 13.15 -6.11
N ARG A 483 -41.15 12.54 -5.17
CA ARG A 483 -41.63 12.01 -3.88
C ARG A 483 -40.49 11.33 -3.11
#